data_AF-A0A7X2NNU5-F1
#
_entry.id   AF-A0A7X2NNU5-F1
#
_cell.length_a   1.000
_cell.length_b   1.000
_cell.length_c   1.000
_cell.angle_alpha   90.00
_cell.angle_beta   90.00
_cell.angle_gamma   90.00
#
_symmetry.space_group_name_H-M   'P 1'
#
loop_
_entity.id
_entity.type
_entity.pdbx_description
1 polymer ?
#
loop_
_entity_poly.entity_id
_entity_poly.type
_entity_poly.pdbx_seq_one_letter_code
_entity_poly.pdbx_strand_id
1 'polypeptide(L)'
;MKKQQNFYHVTTKDKLEAIQREGLLPKIGSSSLLAGETEAAVYLCSYKGIAYWSIVLDAPVVLKVRLESEQLKKLVKDSSAGQNEYALYERILPECLSISTCPDKTKTMKALCIEMIYNAGALCTQIVNHRRHQAADVKDLCVGARVIVSVLNHLDWTSVSEERIRNALLWSSYGDGSIMDRIEGKGCRLYEGITLYSKEDELKKETKALSACLRSLFGRFADVETGKEV
;
A
#
# COMPACT_ATOMS: atom_id res chain seq x y z
N MET A 1 -8.35 11.51 -36.81
CA MET A 1 -7.16 11.63 -35.93
C MET A 1 -7.09 10.42 -35.04
N LYS A 2 -5.93 9.75 -34.93
CA LYS A 2 -5.74 8.67 -33.93
C LYS A 2 -5.84 9.29 -32.54
N LYS A 3 -6.72 8.76 -31.67
CA LYS A 3 -6.85 9.19 -30.27
C LYS A 3 -5.60 8.74 -29.51
N GLN A 4 -4.86 9.68 -28.93
CA GLN A 4 -3.71 9.42 -28.08
C GLN A 4 -4.00 9.91 -26.67
N GLN A 5 -3.53 9.19 -25.65
CA GLN A 5 -3.71 9.57 -24.26
C GLN A 5 -2.43 9.30 -23.47
N ASN A 6 -2.17 10.17 -22.49
CA ASN A 6 -0.99 10.07 -21.63
C ASN A 6 -1.31 9.37 -20.32
N PHE A 7 -0.42 8.47 -19.93
CA PHE A 7 -0.35 7.78 -18.66
C PHE A 7 1.04 7.94 -18.07
N TYR A 8 1.26 7.39 -16.87
CA TYR A 8 2.52 7.52 -16.17
C TYR A 8 2.93 6.20 -15.53
N HIS A 9 4.20 5.86 -15.67
CA HIS A 9 4.82 4.74 -14.98
C HIS A 9 5.78 5.30 -13.93
N VAL A 10 5.74 4.74 -12.72
CA VAL A 10 6.60 5.13 -11.61
C VAL A 10 7.63 4.03 -11.39
N THR A 11 8.90 4.38 -11.33
CA THR A 11 10.01 3.44 -11.26
C THR A 11 11.21 4.00 -10.49
N THR A 12 12.27 3.22 -10.38
CA THR A 12 13.49 3.56 -9.66
C THR A 12 14.62 3.96 -10.62
N LYS A 13 15.63 4.65 -10.09
CA LYS A 13 16.77 5.12 -10.89
C LYS A 13 17.57 3.98 -11.53
N ASP A 14 17.71 2.85 -10.83
CA ASP A 14 18.46 1.68 -11.32
C ASP A 14 17.77 0.96 -12.48
N LYS A 15 16.47 1.16 -12.69
CA LYS A 15 15.72 0.57 -13.81
C LYS A 15 15.65 1.47 -15.04
N LEU A 16 15.92 2.77 -14.87
CA LEU A 16 15.70 3.77 -15.91
C LEU A 16 16.45 3.46 -17.21
N GLU A 17 17.75 3.12 -17.13
CA GLU A 17 18.57 2.85 -18.32
C GLU A 17 18.03 1.67 -19.13
N ALA A 18 17.69 0.56 -18.45
CA ALA A 18 17.11 -0.60 -19.10
C ALA A 18 15.76 -0.27 -19.75
N ILE A 19 14.90 0.50 -19.06
CA ILE A 19 13.60 0.94 -19.60
C ILE A 19 13.78 1.87 -20.81
N GLN A 20 14.77 2.76 -20.80
CA GLN A 20 15.04 3.64 -21.95
C GLN A 20 15.54 2.85 -23.18
N ARG A 21 16.29 1.76 -22.96
CA ARG A 21 16.79 0.89 -24.04
C ARG A 21 15.73 -0.06 -24.56
N GLU A 22 14.98 -0.69 -23.67
CA GLU A 22 14.10 -1.83 -24.00
C GLU A 22 12.61 -1.46 -23.98
N GLY A 23 12.25 -0.30 -23.43
CA GLY A 23 10.87 0.06 -23.17
C GLY A 23 10.36 -0.57 -21.87
N LEU A 24 9.05 -0.45 -21.62
CA LEU A 24 8.40 -1.12 -20.50
C LEU A 24 7.96 -2.51 -20.94
N LEU A 25 8.51 -3.53 -20.30
CA LEU A 25 8.16 -4.92 -20.52
C LEU A 25 7.22 -5.39 -19.40
N PRO A 26 6.16 -6.16 -19.71
CA PRO A 26 5.34 -6.81 -18.68
C PRO A 26 6.22 -7.72 -17.82
N LYS A 27 6.25 -7.45 -16.51
CA LYS A 27 7.07 -8.21 -15.55
C LYS A 27 6.34 -8.25 -14.21
N ILE A 28 6.55 -9.32 -13.45
CA ILE A 28 6.15 -9.36 -12.04
C ILE A 28 7.27 -8.68 -11.23
N GLY A 29 7.00 -7.45 -10.79
CA GLY A 29 7.94 -6.68 -9.97
C GLY A 29 8.01 -7.15 -8.52
N SER A 30 8.93 -6.61 -7.72
CA SER A 30 9.03 -6.92 -6.29
C SER A 30 7.75 -6.53 -5.52
N SER A 31 7.18 -5.37 -5.83
CA SER A 31 5.92 -4.92 -5.21
C SER A 31 4.75 -5.81 -5.61
N SER A 32 4.67 -6.20 -6.89
CA SER A 32 3.70 -7.17 -7.41
C SER A 32 3.77 -8.52 -6.70
N LEU A 33 4.97 -9.09 -6.57
CA LEU A 33 5.20 -10.34 -5.84
C LEU A 33 4.78 -10.21 -4.37
N LEU A 34 5.09 -9.08 -3.74
CA LEU A 34 4.72 -8.81 -2.36
C LEU A 34 3.19 -8.76 -2.18
N ALA A 35 2.49 -8.15 -3.15
CA ALA A 35 1.04 -8.08 -3.28
C ALA A 35 0.39 -9.40 -3.73
N GLY A 36 1.18 -10.45 -3.99
CA GLY A 36 0.68 -11.77 -4.40
C GLY A 36 0.21 -11.86 -5.85
N GLU A 37 0.56 -10.89 -6.69
CA GLU A 37 0.25 -10.89 -8.12
C GLU A 37 1.01 -12.02 -8.85
N THR A 38 0.33 -12.66 -9.79
CA THR A 38 0.86 -13.82 -10.53
C THR A 38 1.00 -13.58 -12.02
N GLU A 39 0.46 -12.47 -12.53
CA GLU A 39 0.46 -12.14 -13.95
C GLU A 39 1.44 -11.00 -14.23
N ALA A 40 2.23 -11.13 -15.29
CA ALA A 40 3.18 -10.10 -15.69
C ALA A 40 2.47 -8.97 -16.43
N ALA A 41 2.56 -7.75 -15.90
CA ALA A 41 1.93 -6.56 -16.50
C ALA A 41 2.87 -5.35 -16.47
N VAL A 42 2.54 -4.35 -17.30
CA VAL A 42 3.04 -2.98 -17.13
C VAL A 42 1.96 -2.18 -16.41
N TYR A 43 2.28 -1.72 -15.21
CA TYR A 43 1.41 -0.87 -14.41
C TYR A 43 1.61 0.60 -14.74
N LEU A 44 0.51 1.29 -14.95
CA LEU A 44 0.42 2.69 -15.29
C LEU A 44 -0.60 3.38 -14.37
N CYS A 45 -0.45 4.69 -14.22
CA CYS A 45 -1.39 5.51 -13.48
C CYS A 45 -1.76 6.78 -14.25
N SER A 46 -2.86 7.39 -13.83
CA SER A 46 -3.18 8.76 -14.24
C SER A 46 -2.20 9.77 -13.62
N TYR A 47 -2.17 11.00 -14.13
CA TYR A 47 -1.34 12.07 -13.55
C TYR A 47 -1.59 12.26 -12.04
N LYS A 48 -2.85 12.14 -11.59
CA LYS A 48 -3.23 12.27 -10.19
C LYS A 48 -2.66 11.15 -9.30
N GLY A 49 -2.35 9.98 -9.89
CA GLY A 49 -1.82 8.82 -9.18
C GLY A 49 -0.30 8.86 -8.98
N ILE A 50 0.44 9.73 -9.68
CA ILE A 50 1.92 9.72 -9.65
C ILE A 50 2.45 9.89 -8.23
N ALA A 51 1.94 10.87 -7.47
CA ALA A 51 2.41 11.13 -6.12
C ALA A 51 2.15 9.93 -5.19
N TYR A 52 0.98 9.30 -5.32
CA TYR A 52 0.60 8.14 -4.52
C TYR A 52 1.54 6.96 -4.80
N TRP A 53 1.68 6.57 -6.07
CA TRP A 53 2.52 5.44 -6.46
C TRP A 53 4.00 5.70 -6.21
N SER A 54 4.47 6.94 -6.32
CA SER A 54 5.84 7.31 -5.95
C SER A 54 6.13 7.10 -4.46
N ILE A 55 5.15 7.30 -3.59
CA ILE A 55 5.31 7.05 -2.14
C ILE A 55 5.19 5.55 -1.87
N VAL A 56 4.11 4.91 -2.33
CA VAL A 56 3.82 3.49 -2.07
C VAL A 56 4.94 2.57 -2.56
N LEU A 57 5.54 2.87 -3.71
CA LEU A 57 6.61 2.07 -4.30
C LEU A 57 8.02 2.54 -3.91
N ASP A 58 8.15 3.61 -3.11
CA ASP A 58 9.41 4.32 -2.83
C ASP A 58 10.25 4.58 -4.10
N ALA A 59 9.58 5.12 -5.11
CA ALA A 59 10.10 5.18 -6.48
C ALA A 59 10.06 6.63 -6.99
N PRO A 60 11.21 7.28 -7.22
CA PRO A 60 11.26 8.71 -7.53
C PRO A 60 11.18 9.04 -9.03
N VAL A 61 11.37 8.06 -9.92
CA VAL A 61 11.43 8.29 -11.37
C VAL A 61 10.04 8.15 -11.97
N VAL A 62 9.65 9.13 -12.78
CA VAL A 62 8.36 9.13 -13.47
C VAL A 62 8.58 9.16 -14.97
N LEU A 63 7.98 8.21 -15.66
CA LEU A 63 7.95 8.14 -17.11
C LEU A 63 6.54 8.49 -17.58
N LYS A 64 6.42 9.49 -18.44
CA LYS A 64 5.21 9.74 -19.21
C LYS A 64 5.14 8.73 -20.34
N VAL A 65 3.98 8.09 -20.46
CA VAL A 65 3.69 7.03 -21.41
C VAL A 65 2.58 7.48 -22.34
N ARG A 66 2.87 7.59 -23.63
CA ARG A 66 1.88 7.93 -24.65
C ARG A 66 1.37 6.66 -25.31
N LEU A 67 0.07 6.37 -25.12
CA LEU A 67 -0.58 5.21 -25.72
C LEU A 67 -1.44 5.63 -26.92
N GLU A 68 -1.40 4.81 -27.98
CA GLU A 68 -2.26 4.97 -29.16
C GLU A 68 -3.60 4.23 -29.01
N SER A 69 -4.55 4.49 -29.92
CA SER A 69 -5.92 3.98 -29.86
C SER A 69 -6.02 2.45 -29.70
N GLU A 70 -5.15 1.67 -30.34
CA GLU A 70 -5.18 0.20 -30.19
C GLU A 70 -4.68 -0.26 -28.82
N GLN A 71 -3.68 0.39 -28.25
CA GLN A 71 -3.19 0.08 -26.89
C GLN A 71 -4.22 0.50 -25.84
N LEU A 72 -4.92 1.63 -26.06
CA LEU A 72 -5.98 2.09 -25.16
C LEU A 72 -7.14 1.09 -25.05
N LYS A 73 -7.45 0.34 -26.11
CA LYS A 73 -8.49 -0.71 -26.07
C LYS A 73 -8.09 -1.92 -25.21
N LYS A 74 -6.80 -2.14 -25.02
CA LYS A 74 -6.23 -3.26 -24.24
C LYS A 74 -5.93 -2.88 -22.79
N LEU A 75 -6.03 -1.59 -22.46
CA LEU A 75 -5.73 -1.08 -21.14
C LEU A 75 -6.82 -1.53 -20.15
N VAL A 76 -6.43 -2.32 -19.16
CA VAL A 76 -7.34 -2.78 -18.10
C VAL A 76 -7.26 -1.80 -16.95
N LYS A 77 -8.37 -1.16 -16.60
CA LYS A 77 -8.44 -0.31 -15.41
C LYS A 77 -8.72 -1.18 -14.20
N ASP A 78 -7.89 -1.08 -13.17
CA ASP A 78 -8.23 -1.66 -11.88
C ASP A 78 -9.25 -0.75 -11.17
N SER A 79 -10.47 -1.27 -10.99
CA SER A 79 -11.53 -0.55 -10.28
C SER A 79 -11.44 -0.67 -8.76
N SER A 80 -10.63 -1.59 -8.23
CA SER A 80 -10.39 -1.80 -6.80
C SER A 80 -9.27 -0.90 -6.27
N ALA A 81 -8.27 -0.60 -7.09
CA ALA A 81 -7.25 0.40 -6.79
C ALA A 81 -7.84 1.82 -7.01
N GLY A 82 -8.34 2.45 -5.95
CA GLY A 82 -8.99 3.76 -5.97
C GLY A 82 -8.19 4.92 -6.62
N GLN A 83 -6.94 4.71 -7.01
CA GLN A 83 -6.02 5.71 -7.55
C GLN A 83 -5.84 5.68 -9.08
N ASN A 84 -6.77 5.05 -9.81
CA ASN A 84 -6.72 4.92 -11.28
C ASN A 84 -5.43 4.24 -11.74
N GLU A 85 -5.22 3.03 -11.25
CA GLU A 85 -4.23 2.11 -11.75
C GLU A 85 -4.74 1.43 -13.02
N TYR A 86 -3.81 1.18 -13.93
CA TYR A 86 -4.07 0.54 -15.20
C TYR A 86 -3.00 -0.50 -15.48
N ALA A 87 -3.41 -1.67 -15.95
CA ALA A 87 -2.52 -2.73 -16.38
C ALA A 87 -2.52 -2.84 -17.90
N LEU A 88 -1.34 -3.09 -18.47
CA LEU A 88 -1.17 -3.45 -19.87
C LEU A 88 -0.26 -4.68 -19.97
N TYR A 89 -0.73 -5.72 -20.66
CA TYR A 89 -0.05 -7.01 -20.76
C TYR A 89 0.86 -7.14 -21.99
N GLU A 90 1.21 -6.00 -22.60
CA GLU A 90 2.12 -5.94 -23.75
C GLU A 90 3.23 -4.92 -23.52
N ARG A 91 4.31 -5.08 -24.28
CA ARG A 91 5.45 -4.15 -24.25
C ARG A 91 5.03 -2.77 -24.73
N ILE A 92 5.52 -1.75 -24.05
CA ILE A 92 5.50 -0.36 -24.53
C ILE A 92 6.90 0.01 -24.99
N LEU A 93 7.01 0.46 -26.24
CA LEU A 93 8.28 0.75 -26.88
C LEU A 93 8.93 2.04 -26.33
N PRO A 94 10.27 2.15 -26.35
CA PRO A 94 11.00 3.34 -25.87
C PRO A 94 10.49 4.68 -26.41
N GLU A 95 10.12 4.77 -27.68
CA GLU A 95 9.63 5.98 -28.35
C GLU A 95 8.28 6.50 -27.80
N CYS A 96 7.57 5.66 -27.05
CA CYS A 96 6.35 6.04 -26.33
C CYS A 96 6.64 6.67 -24.96
N LEU A 97 7.91 6.67 -24.52
CA LEU A 97 8.32 7.05 -23.17
C LEU A 97 9.06 8.40 -23.20
N SER A 98 8.79 9.23 -22.19
CA SER A 98 9.61 10.39 -21.88
C SER A 98 9.70 10.61 -20.37
N ILE A 99 10.82 11.16 -19.90
CA ILE A 99 10.95 11.50 -18.47
C ILE A 99 9.98 12.63 -18.14
N SER A 100 9.27 12.48 -17.02
CA SER A 100 8.37 13.48 -16.48
C SER A 100 8.82 13.87 -15.08
N THR A 101 8.45 15.08 -14.66
CA THR A 101 8.65 15.52 -13.29
C THR A 101 7.68 14.80 -12.36
N CYS A 102 8.17 14.38 -11.19
CA CYS A 102 7.31 13.94 -10.11
C CYS A 102 6.62 15.17 -9.47
N PRO A 103 5.29 15.19 -9.34
CA PRO A 103 4.59 16.29 -8.68
C PRO A 103 4.95 16.36 -7.19
N ASP A 104 4.67 17.50 -6.55
CA ASP A 104 4.79 17.62 -5.09
C ASP A 104 3.96 16.53 -4.39
N LYS A 105 4.65 15.82 -3.49
CA LYS A 105 4.12 14.67 -2.76
C LYS A 105 3.59 15.04 -1.38
N THR A 106 3.80 16.27 -0.91
CA THR A 106 3.56 16.69 0.48
C THR A 106 2.13 16.44 0.94
N LYS A 107 1.13 16.83 0.13
CA LYS A 107 -0.28 16.60 0.49
C LYS A 107 -0.63 15.11 0.52
N THR A 108 -0.16 14.35 -0.47
CA THR A 108 -0.41 12.91 -0.57
C THR A 108 0.27 12.14 0.54
N MET A 109 1.51 12.50 0.91
CA MET A 109 2.25 11.91 2.02
C MET A 109 1.48 12.06 3.33
N LYS A 110 1.01 13.27 3.64
CA LYS A 110 0.22 13.53 4.85
C LYS A 110 -1.09 12.74 4.87
N ALA A 111 -1.75 12.61 3.72
CA ALA A 111 -2.97 11.82 3.61
C ALA A 111 -2.71 10.33 3.83
N LEU A 112 -1.68 9.78 3.17
CA LEU A 112 -1.28 8.37 3.28
C LEU A 112 -0.86 7.98 4.70
N CYS A 113 -0.13 8.85 5.41
CA CYS A 113 0.20 8.62 6.83
C CYS A 113 -1.05 8.34 7.67
N ILE A 114 -2.11 9.12 7.44
CA ILE A 114 -3.36 8.98 8.18
C ILE A 114 -4.16 7.77 7.69
N GLU A 115 -4.27 7.58 6.37
CA GLU A 115 -4.96 6.43 5.76
C GLU A 115 -4.37 5.10 6.24
N MET A 116 -3.05 5.00 6.33
CA MET A 116 -2.37 3.77 6.74
C MET A 116 -2.55 3.43 8.22
N ILE A 117 -2.85 4.40 9.08
CA ILE A 117 -3.27 4.13 10.46
C ILE A 117 -4.62 3.40 10.47
N TYR A 118 -5.58 3.86 9.67
CA TYR A 118 -6.89 3.23 9.54
C TYR A 118 -6.78 1.83 8.93
N ASN A 119 -6.04 1.68 7.83
CA ASN A 119 -5.85 0.39 7.16
C ASN A 119 -5.16 -0.62 8.08
N ALA A 120 -4.16 -0.19 8.86
CA ALA A 120 -3.49 -1.05 9.83
C ALA A 120 -4.45 -1.51 10.95
N GLY A 121 -5.30 -0.60 11.46
CA GLY A 121 -6.32 -0.94 12.46
C GLY A 121 -7.32 -1.97 11.95
N ALA A 122 -7.89 -1.71 10.77
CA ALA A 122 -8.82 -2.61 10.10
C ALA A 122 -8.22 -4.01 9.88
N LEU A 123 -6.98 -4.09 9.36
CA LEU A 123 -6.30 -5.36 9.15
C LEU A 123 -6.05 -6.09 10.47
N CYS A 124 -5.63 -5.39 11.53
CA CYS A 124 -5.41 -6.03 12.83
C CYS A 124 -6.71 -6.63 13.38
N THR A 125 -7.86 -5.94 13.23
CA THR A 125 -9.17 -6.46 13.60
C THR A 125 -9.53 -7.71 12.79
N GLN A 126 -9.32 -7.68 11.48
CA GLN A 126 -9.58 -8.83 10.60
C GLN A 126 -8.75 -10.05 10.99
N ILE A 127 -7.47 -9.86 11.35
CA ILE A 127 -6.58 -10.93 11.80
C ILE A 127 -7.08 -11.56 13.11
N VAL A 128 -7.48 -10.74 14.08
CA VAL A 128 -8.05 -11.23 15.36
C VAL A 128 -9.34 -11.99 15.11
N ASN A 129 -10.25 -11.42 14.31
CA ASN A 129 -11.53 -12.05 13.96
C ASN A 129 -11.33 -13.36 13.20
N HIS A 130 -10.40 -13.41 12.25
CA HIS A 130 -10.04 -14.65 11.56
C HIS A 130 -9.58 -15.72 12.55
N ARG A 131 -8.71 -15.38 13.52
CA ARG A 131 -8.23 -16.38 14.48
C ARG A 131 -9.27 -16.82 15.51
N ARG A 132 -10.32 -16.03 15.71
CA ARG A 132 -11.47 -16.42 16.56
C ARG A 132 -12.54 -17.21 15.80
N HIS A 133 -12.78 -16.87 14.55
CA HIS A 133 -13.99 -17.30 13.82
C HIS A 133 -13.73 -17.83 12.40
N GLN A 134 -12.48 -17.91 11.94
CA GLN A 134 -12.08 -18.26 10.56
C GLN A 134 -12.76 -17.39 9.49
N ALA A 135 -12.92 -16.10 9.77
CA ALA A 135 -13.76 -15.17 9.00
C ALA A 135 -13.13 -14.61 7.70
N ALA A 136 -11.89 -14.95 7.38
CA ALA A 136 -11.16 -14.37 6.24
C ALA A 136 -10.19 -15.38 5.60
N ASP A 137 -9.77 -15.13 4.37
CA ASP A 137 -8.72 -15.92 3.70
C ASP A 137 -7.35 -15.58 4.31
N VAL A 138 -6.64 -16.61 4.78
CA VAL A 138 -5.31 -16.50 5.38
C VAL A 138 -4.30 -15.87 4.42
N LYS A 139 -4.38 -16.20 3.13
CA LYS A 139 -3.47 -15.68 2.11
C LYS A 139 -3.63 -14.18 1.92
N ASP A 140 -4.87 -13.70 1.91
CA ASP A 140 -5.19 -12.28 1.78
C ASP A 140 -4.70 -11.49 3.00
N LEU A 141 -4.85 -12.06 4.20
CA LEU A 141 -4.32 -11.46 5.43
C LEU A 141 -2.79 -11.40 5.42
N CYS A 142 -2.11 -12.44 4.93
CA CYS A 142 -0.65 -12.45 4.78
C CYS A 142 -0.18 -11.37 3.78
N VAL A 143 -0.83 -11.28 2.62
CA VAL A 143 -0.55 -10.26 1.61
C VAL A 143 -0.78 -8.87 2.19
N GLY A 144 -1.95 -8.64 2.80
CA GLY A 144 -2.30 -7.37 3.44
C GLY A 144 -1.26 -6.94 4.48
N ALA A 145 -0.82 -7.85 5.35
CA ALA A 145 0.18 -7.54 6.36
C ALA A 145 1.53 -7.14 5.74
N ARG A 146 1.99 -7.84 4.69
CA ARG A 146 3.22 -7.48 3.99
C ARG A 146 3.13 -6.12 3.30
N VAL A 147 2.03 -5.87 2.59
CA VAL A 147 1.78 -4.59 1.89
C VAL A 147 1.75 -3.44 2.89
N ILE A 148 0.99 -3.58 3.98
CA ILE A 148 0.91 -2.54 5.02
C ILE A 148 2.29 -2.26 5.61
N VAL A 149 3.05 -3.29 6.01
CA VAL A 149 4.41 -3.09 6.55
C VAL A 149 5.31 -2.37 5.54
N SER A 150 5.28 -2.78 4.27
CA SER A 150 6.09 -2.13 3.23
C SER A 150 5.74 -0.65 3.10
N VAL A 151 4.45 -0.32 2.99
CA VAL A 151 4.01 1.07 2.82
C VAL A 151 4.33 1.90 4.06
N LEU A 152 4.07 1.41 5.27
CA LEU A 152 4.36 2.13 6.53
C LEU A 152 5.84 2.56 6.63
N ASN A 153 6.76 1.74 6.09
CA ASN A 153 8.20 2.02 6.08
C ASN A 153 8.61 3.08 5.03
N HIS A 154 7.78 3.35 4.01
CA HIS A 154 8.04 4.38 3.01
C HIS A 154 7.49 5.76 3.40
N LEU A 155 6.68 5.83 4.46
CA LEU A 155 6.01 7.06 4.87
C LEU A 155 6.92 7.97 5.70
N ASP A 156 6.86 9.25 5.40
CA ASP A 156 7.48 10.29 6.21
C ASP A 156 6.51 10.75 7.31
N TRP A 157 6.63 10.10 8.47
CA TRP A 157 5.84 10.41 9.66
C TRP A 157 6.12 11.79 10.25
N THR A 158 7.24 12.45 9.89
CA THR A 158 7.53 13.82 10.32
C THR A 158 6.66 14.85 9.60
N SER A 159 6.04 14.46 8.48
CA SER A 159 5.14 15.32 7.71
C SER A 159 3.78 15.58 8.40
N VAL A 160 3.45 14.83 9.46
CA VAL A 160 2.19 14.91 10.19
C VAL A 160 2.47 15.22 11.67
N SER A 161 1.68 16.11 12.28
CA SER A 161 1.82 16.42 13.70
C SER A 161 1.40 15.24 14.59
N GLU A 162 2.01 15.15 15.76
CA GLU A 162 1.64 14.12 16.75
C GLU A 162 0.16 14.18 17.13
N GLU A 163 -0.41 15.38 17.25
CA GLU A 163 -1.84 15.57 17.50
C GLU A 163 -2.70 14.90 16.41
N ARG A 164 -2.33 15.05 15.14
CA ARG A 164 -3.08 14.42 14.03
C ARG A 164 -2.92 12.91 14.03
N ILE A 165 -1.75 12.39 14.39
CA ILE A 165 -1.52 10.94 14.55
C ILE A 165 -2.39 10.40 15.71
N ARG A 166 -2.37 11.06 16.87
CA ARG A 166 -3.21 10.71 18.03
C ARG A 166 -4.69 10.70 17.67
N ASN A 167 -5.16 11.74 16.99
CA ASN A 167 -6.55 11.81 16.54
C ASN A 167 -6.89 10.66 15.58
N ALA A 168 -6.03 10.33 14.61
CA ALA A 168 -6.28 9.21 13.71
C ALA A 168 -6.32 7.85 14.43
N LEU A 169 -5.41 7.64 15.40
CA LEU A 169 -5.40 6.45 16.25
C LEU A 169 -6.66 6.33 17.11
N LEU A 170 -7.19 7.46 17.60
CA LEU A 170 -8.45 7.49 18.34
C LEU A 170 -9.64 7.23 17.42
N TRP A 171 -9.73 7.92 16.28
CA TRP A 171 -10.88 7.87 15.39
C TRP A 171 -11.00 6.56 14.61
N SER A 172 -9.90 5.82 14.42
CA SER A 172 -9.93 4.52 13.74
C SER A 172 -10.77 3.48 14.48
N SER A 173 -10.97 3.64 15.79
CA SER A 173 -11.81 2.75 16.60
C SER A 173 -13.29 2.81 16.21
N TYR A 174 -13.77 3.95 15.68
CA TYR A 174 -15.16 4.13 15.26
C TYR A 174 -15.48 3.48 13.90
N GLY A 175 -14.44 3.07 13.15
CA GLY A 175 -14.59 2.26 11.94
C GLY A 175 -14.34 0.78 12.23
N ASP A 176 -13.55 0.14 11.37
CA ASP A 176 -13.22 -1.29 11.44
C ASP A 176 -12.24 -1.65 12.58
N GLY A 177 -11.86 -0.69 13.42
CA GLY A 177 -11.03 -0.87 14.61
C GLY A 177 -9.72 -0.09 14.56
N SER A 178 -9.22 0.23 15.74
CA SER A 178 -7.94 0.92 15.95
C SER A 178 -6.87 -0.07 16.36
N ILE A 179 -5.63 0.17 15.92
CA ILE A 179 -4.47 -0.52 16.48
C ILE A 179 -4.34 -0.31 18.01
N MET A 180 -4.95 0.75 18.56
CA MET A 180 -4.97 1.07 19.99
C MET A 180 -6.14 0.45 20.77
N ASP A 181 -7.08 -0.21 20.10
CA ASP A 181 -8.14 -0.96 20.77
C ASP A 181 -7.51 -2.05 21.66
N ARG A 182 -8.23 -2.46 22.71
CA ARG A 182 -7.77 -3.54 23.59
C ARG A 182 -8.35 -4.87 23.11
N ILE A 183 -7.59 -5.96 23.25
CA ILE A 183 -8.18 -7.29 23.05
C ILE A 183 -8.92 -7.69 24.32
N GLU A 184 -10.21 -8.03 24.16
CA GLU A 184 -11.07 -8.47 25.27
C GLU A 184 -10.42 -9.60 26.07
N GLY A 185 -10.33 -9.42 27.40
CA GLY A 185 -9.78 -10.40 28.32
C GLY A 185 -8.27 -10.68 28.20
N LYS A 186 -7.52 -9.93 27.37
CA LYS A 186 -6.06 -10.10 27.21
C LYS A 186 -5.23 -8.93 27.73
N GLY A 187 -5.84 -7.77 27.95
CA GLY A 187 -5.18 -6.59 28.55
C GLY A 187 -4.10 -5.93 27.68
N CYS A 188 -3.89 -6.41 26.45
CA CYS A 188 -2.93 -5.86 25.49
C CYS A 188 -3.62 -5.01 24.41
N ARG A 189 -2.83 -4.21 23.69
CA ARG A 189 -3.33 -3.48 22.50
C ARG A 189 -3.55 -4.43 21.32
N LEU A 190 -4.40 -4.04 20.38
CA LEU A 190 -4.76 -4.83 19.21
C LEU A 190 -3.51 -5.19 18.39
N TYR A 191 -2.60 -4.23 18.15
CA TYR A 191 -1.35 -4.47 17.42
C TYR A 191 -0.41 -5.46 18.12
N GLU A 192 -0.52 -5.66 19.43
CA GLU A 192 0.24 -6.67 20.18
C GLU A 192 -0.49 -8.01 20.12
N GLY A 193 -1.81 -7.94 20.26
CA GLY A 193 -2.71 -9.06 20.33
C GLY A 193 -2.79 -9.90 19.06
N ILE A 194 -2.51 -9.31 17.89
CA ILE A 194 -2.30 -10.05 16.64
C ILE A 194 -1.11 -11.02 16.69
N THR A 195 -0.35 -11.11 17.79
CA THR A 195 0.72 -12.10 17.97
C THR A 195 0.41 -13.16 19.03
N LEU A 196 -0.69 -13.02 19.79
CA LEU A 196 -0.96 -13.82 20.98
C LEU A 196 -1.46 -15.25 20.69
N TYR A 197 -1.82 -15.56 19.46
CA TYR A 197 -2.36 -16.88 19.12
C TYR A 197 -1.20 -17.87 18.96
N SER A 198 -1.18 -18.89 19.83
CA SER A 198 -0.03 -19.75 20.09
C SER A 198 0.19 -20.88 19.07
N LYS A 199 -0.75 -21.08 18.14
CA LYS A 199 -0.57 -22.07 17.06
C LYS A 199 0.40 -21.50 16.02
N GLU A 200 1.38 -22.30 15.61
CA GLU A 200 2.13 -22.03 14.37
C GLU A 200 1.11 -22.00 13.22
N ASP A 201 0.73 -20.79 12.79
CA ASP A 201 -0.13 -20.55 11.64
C ASP A 201 0.64 -19.80 10.56
N GLU A 202 0.16 -19.87 9.33
CA GLU A 202 0.78 -19.22 8.17
C GLU A 202 0.91 -17.69 8.34
N LEU A 203 0.15 -17.09 9.26
CA LEU A 203 0.17 -15.66 9.58
C LEU A 203 1.25 -15.26 10.58
N LYS A 204 1.91 -16.21 11.25
CA LYS A 204 2.77 -15.91 12.41
C LYS A 204 3.93 -14.99 12.05
N LYS A 205 4.58 -15.22 10.91
CA LYS A 205 5.73 -14.40 10.48
C LYS A 205 5.28 -12.97 10.16
N GLU A 206 4.20 -12.84 9.41
CA GLU A 206 3.62 -11.60 8.92
C GLU A 206 3.05 -10.76 10.07
N THR A 207 2.33 -11.37 11.00
CA THR A 207 1.78 -10.70 12.19
C THR A 207 2.86 -10.23 13.16
N LYS A 208 3.97 -10.98 13.31
CA LYS A 208 5.14 -10.52 14.08
C LYS A 208 5.77 -9.29 13.44
N ALA A 209 5.97 -9.30 12.12
CA ALA A 209 6.54 -8.16 11.39
C ALA A 209 5.64 -6.93 11.50
N LEU A 210 4.33 -7.10 11.30
CA LEU A 210 3.34 -6.03 11.42
C LEU A 210 3.31 -5.46 12.85
N SER A 211 3.21 -6.31 13.86
CA SER A 211 3.21 -5.90 15.27
C SER A 211 4.47 -5.12 15.64
N ALA A 212 5.65 -5.59 15.22
CA ALA A 212 6.92 -4.91 15.46
C ALA A 212 6.99 -3.53 14.78
N CYS A 213 6.55 -3.44 13.51
CA CYS A 213 6.48 -2.19 12.76
C CYS A 213 5.55 -1.18 13.46
N LEU A 214 4.33 -1.61 13.81
CA LEU A 214 3.35 -0.77 14.50
C LEU A 214 3.83 -0.33 15.87
N ARG A 215 4.47 -1.21 16.65
CA ARG A 215 5.09 -0.86 17.93
C ARG A 215 6.17 0.21 17.76
N SER A 216 7.03 0.06 16.75
CA SER A 216 8.12 1.02 16.49
C SER A 216 7.59 2.40 16.11
N LEU A 217 6.51 2.46 15.34
CA LEU A 217 5.93 3.72 14.86
C LEU A 217 5.03 4.38 15.90
N PHE A 218 4.22 3.59 16.59
CA PHE A 218 3.11 4.10 17.40
C PHE A 218 3.20 3.76 18.89
N GLY A 219 4.20 2.99 19.33
CA GLY A 219 4.34 2.60 20.74
C GLY A 219 4.44 3.77 21.71
N ARG A 220 4.95 4.93 21.27
CA ARG A 220 4.98 6.17 22.07
C ARG A 220 3.59 6.77 22.34
N PHE A 221 2.56 6.33 21.62
CA PHE A 221 1.17 6.74 21.79
C PHE A 221 0.34 5.70 22.54
N ALA A 222 0.99 4.81 23.31
CA ALA A 222 0.31 3.75 24.05
C ALA A 222 -0.68 4.26 25.12
N ASP A 223 -0.62 5.54 25.46
CA ASP A 223 -1.56 6.25 26.33
C ASP A 223 -2.89 6.62 25.65
N VAL A 224 -3.00 6.52 24.33
CA VAL A 224 -4.26 6.74 23.60
C VAL A 224 -5.24 5.62 23.96
N GLU A 225 -6.27 5.96 24.72
CA GLU A 225 -7.36 5.04 25.07
C GLU A 225 -8.56 5.28 24.15
N THR A 226 -8.94 4.27 23.38
CA THR A 226 -10.11 4.31 22.49
C THR A 226 -11.41 3.97 23.20
N GLY A 227 -11.33 3.35 24.38
CA GLY A 227 -12.48 2.83 25.13
C GLY A 227 -13.15 1.61 24.48
N LYS A 228 -12.58 1.07 23.39
CA LYS A 228 -13.12 -0.07 22.65
C LYS A 228 -12.31 -1.34 22.93
N GLU A 229 -13.03 -2.43 23.14
CA GLU A 229 -12.47 -3.78 23.19
C GLU A 229 -12.88 -4.55 21.94
N VAL A 230 -11.92 -5.26 21.36
CA VAL A 230 -12.06 -6.07 20.13
C VAL A 230 -11.94 -7.54 20.48
#